data_AF-A0A261BKR8-F1
#
_entry.id   AF-A0A261BKR8-F1
#
_cell.length_a   1.000
_cell.length_b   1.000
_cell.length_c   1.000
_cell.angle_alpha   90.00
_cell.angle_beta   90.00
_cell.angle_gamma   90.00
#
_symmetry.space_group_name_H-M   'P 1'
#
loop_
_entity.id
_entity.type
_entity.pdbx_description
1 polymer ?
#
loop_
_entity_poly.entity_id
_entity_poly.type
_entity_poly.pdbx_seq_one_letter_code
_entity_poly.pdbx_strand_id
1 'polypeptide(L)'
;MYKRICSSLAVQYVGLKDFYQSRVDQLYEQIDKLNLEVKHLKREQHRQADFVTENRMPRGVVDERTIPGSEKIGCFFCEGDHPSTSCSVYETAEKRREVLIEKNLCFACASPDHNIDECKVKENWSPCQSCKEHHLRAICFRRYGEKKDEIGSAEDSVSITTTSYNLGRSEESLRRRKGRRREKRDEERRAALSSEDQ
;
A
#
# COMPACT_ATOMS: atom_id res chain seq x y z
N MET A 1 -53.53 -55.34 -27.29
CA MET A 1 -53.41 -53.86 -27.39
C MET A 1 -52.25 -53.33 -26.53
N TYR A 2 -52.23 -53.64 -25.22
CA TYR A 2 -51.22 -53.14 -24.26
C TYR A 2 -49.75 -53.42 -24.63
N LYS A 3 -49.41 -54.65 -25.07
CA LYS A 3 -48.04 -55.01 -25.47
C LYS A 3 -47.45 -54.11 -26.57
N ARG A 4 -48.27 -53.69 -27.54
CA ARG A 4 -47.84 -52.81 -28.64
C ARG A 4 -47.59 -51.37 -28.18
N ILE A 5 -48.38 -50.91 -27.20
CA ILE A 5 -48.23 -49.58 -26.61
C ILE A 5 -46.96 -49.54 -25.77
N CYS A 6 -46.73 -50.55 -24.92
CA CYS A 6 -45.51 -50.66 -24.12
C CYS A 6 -44.25 -50.76 -24.98
N SER A 7 -44.28 -51.53 -26.08
CA SER A 7 -43.12 -51.62 -26.99
C SER A 7 -42.84 -50.29 -27.70
N SER A 8 -43.87 -49.57 -28.12
CA SER A 8 -43.72 -48.25 -28.74
C SER A 8 -43.12 -47.23 -27.78
N LEU A 9 -43.58 -47.22 -26.53
CA LEU A 9 -43.10 -46.32 -25.49
C LEU A 9 -41.62 -46.62 -25.12
N ALA A 10 -41.26 -47.91 -25.08
CA ALA A 10 -39.88 -48.33 -24.84
C ALA A 10 -38.93 -47.85 -25.94
N VAL A 11 -39.32 -47.96 -27.21
CA VAL A 11 -38.52 -47.45 -28.35
C VAL A 11 -38.35 -45.93 -28.27
N GLN A 12 -39.42 -45.20 -27.95
CA GLN A 12 -39.36 -43.75 -27.77
C GLN A 12 -38.44 -43.35 -26.61
N TYR A 13 -38.51 -44.05 -25.49
CA TYR A 13 -37.64 -43.80 -24.33
C TYR A 13 -36.16 -44.05 -24.66
N VAL A 14 -35.86 -45.15 -25.37
CA VAL A 14 -34.49 -45.45 -25.80
C VAL A 14 -33.98 -44.36 -26.73
N GLY A 15 -34.75 -43.97 -27.75
CA GLY A 15 -34.35 -42.89 -28.66
C GLY A 15 -34.14 -41.53 -27.95
N LEU A 16 -34.98 -41.23 -26.96
CA LEU A 16 -34.81 -40.02 -26.15
C LEU A 16 -33.56 -40.10 -25.26
N LYS A 17 -33.28 -41.26 -24.67
CA LYS A 17 -32.08 -41.50 -23.87
C LYS A 17 -30.82 -41.35 -24.73
N ASP A 18 -30.81 -41.94 -25.92
CA ASP A 18 -29.67 -41.87 -26.84
C ASP A 18 -29.41 -40.43 -27.30
N PHE A 19 -30.47 -39.65 -27.54
CA PHE A 19 -30.37 -38.22 -27.85
C PHE A 19 -29.69 -37.42 -26.73
N TYR A 20 -30.16 -37.59 -25.48
CA TYR A 20 -29.54 -36.90 -24.34
C TYR A 20 -28.13 -37.38 -24.08
N GLN A 21 -27.87 -38.68 -24.22
CA GLN A 21 -26.54 -39.24 -24.06
C GLN A 21 -25.56 -38.65 -25.08
N SER A 22 -25.95 -38.59 -26.36
CA SER A 22 -25.13 -37.96 -27.39
C SER A 22 -24.84 -36.49 -27.08
N ARG A 23 -25.82 -35.76 -26.55
CA ARG A 23 -25.63 -34.36 -26.16
C ARG A 23 -24.66 -34.21 -24.99
N VAL A 24 -24.75 -35.11 -24.00
CA VAL A 24 -23.83 -35.15 -22.87
C VAL A 24 -22.41 -35.47 -23.34
N ASP A 25 -22.24 -36.44 -24.24
CA ASP A 25 -20.95 -36.82 -24.80
C ASP A 25 -20.30 -35.63 -25.56
N GLN A 26 -21.09 -34.89 -26.35
CA GLN A 26 -20.62 -33.66 -27.01
C GLN A 26 -20.14 -32.60 -26.02
N LEU A 27 -20.85 -32.41 -24.91
CA LEU A 27 -20.46 -31.43 -23.89
C LEU A 27 -19.16 -31.84 -23.20
N TYR A 28 -18.98 -33.12 -22.90
CA TYR A 28 -17.71 -33.61 -22.35
C TYR A 28 -16.54 -33.39 -23.30
N GLU A 29 -16.72 -33.66 -24.59
CA GLU A 29 -15.68 -33.40 -25.60
C GLU A 29 -15.32 -31.90 -25.69
N GLN A 30 -16.32 -31.02 -25.56
CA GLN A 30 -16.08 -29.57 -25.50
C GLN A 30 -15.32 -29.16 -24.23
N ILE A 31 -15.67 -29.72 -23.07
CA ILE A 31 -14.97 -29.48 -21.81
C ILE A 31 -13.49 -29.89 -21.94
N ASP A 32 -13.21 -31.03 -22.56
CA ASP A 32 -11.83 -31.51 -22.75
C ASP A 32 -11.03 -30.59 -23.67
N LYS A 33 -11.63 -30.10 -24.77
CA LYS A 33 -11.00 -29.12 -25.67
C LYS A 33 -10.66 -27.83 -24.93
N LEU A 34 -11.61 -27.27 -24.17
CA LEU A 34 -11.38 -26.05 -23.39
C LEU A 34 -10.33 -26.26 -22.30
N ASN A 35 -10.31 -27.42 -21.64
CA ASN A 35 -9.30 -27.75 -20.63
C ASN A 35 -7.89 -27.80 -21.24
N LEU A 36 -7.75 -28.33 -22.46
CA LEU A 36 -6.49 -28.33 -23.19
C LEU A 36 -6.06 -26.91 -23.58
N GLU A 37 -6.99 -26.08 -24.03
CA GLU A 37 -6.74 -24.68 -24.39
C GLU A 37 -6.28 -23.86 -23.18
N VAL A 38 -6.97 -23.97 -22.04
CA VAL A 38 -6.57 -23.33 -20.78
C VAL A 38 -5.18 -23.79 -20.34
N LYS A 39 -4.84 -25.08 -20.49
CA LYS A 39 -3.49 -25.58 -20.19
C LYS A 39 -2.44 -24.92 -21.09
N HIS A 40 -2.73 -24.74 -22.38
CA HIS A 40 -1.85 -24.06 -23.32
C HIS A 40 -1.65 -22.58 -22.96
N LEU A 41 -2.74 -21.85 -22.75
CA LEU A 41 -2.71 -20.43 -22.39
C LEU A 41 -1.96 -20.19 -21.08
N LYS A 42 -2.11 -21.06 -20.07
CA LYS A 42 -1.34 -20.98 -18.82
C LYS A 42 0.17 -21.13 -19.05
N ARG A 43 0.58 -22.06 -19.93
CA ARG A 43 2.00 -22.24 -20.28
C ARG A 43 2.55 -21.02 -21.02
N GLU A 44 1.77 -20.43 -21.90
CA GLU A 44 2.15 -19.19 -22.62
C GLU A 44 2.26 -18.00 -21.66
N GLN A 45 1.29 -17.84 -20.76
CA GLN A 45 1.34 -16.81 -19.72
C GLN A 45 2.58 -16.97 -18.83
N HIS A 46 2.95 -18.20 -18.45
CA HIS A 46 4.18 -18.44 -17.70
C HIS A 46 5.42 -18.06 -18.51
N ARG A 47 5.52 -18.46 -19.79
CA ARG A 47 6.64 -18.07 -20.67
C ARG A 47 6.76 -16.56 -20.84
N GLN A 48 5.63 -15.87 -21.00
CA GLN A 48 5.60 -14.41 -21.08
C GLN A 48 6.01 -13.77 -19.75
N ALA A 49 5.57 -14.34 -18.62
CA ALA A 49 6.00 -13.88 -17.29
C ALA A 49 7.50 -14.04 -17.09
N ASP A 50 8.09 -15.15 -17.54
CA ASP A 50 9.52 -15.40 -17.45
C ASP A 50 10.32 -14.35 -18.24
N PHE A 51 9.90 -14.06 -19.48
CA PHE A 51 10.51 -13.00 -20.30
C PHE A 51 10.40 -11.61 -19.66
N VAL A 52 9.27 -11.32 -19.01
CA VAL A 52 9.10 -10.07 -18.25
C VAL A 52 9.98 -10.05 -16.99
N THR A 53 10.18 -11.19 -16.32
CA THR A 53 11.06 -11.27 -15.14
C THR A 53 12.54 -11.21 -15.50
N GLU A 54 12.96 -11.79 -16.61
CA GLU A 54 14.34 -11.75 -17.10
C GLU A 54 14.75 -10.32 -17.51
N ASN A 55 13.80 -9.56 -18.08
CA ASN A 55 13.98 -8.14 -18.42
C ASN A 55 13.65 -7.18 -17.26
N ARG A 56 13.15 -7.65 -16.12
CA ARG A 56 13.01 -6.83 -14.92
C ARG A 56 14.38 -6.70 -14.29
N MET A 57 14.93 -5.48 -14.28
CA MET A 57 16.13 -5.18 -13.50
C MET A 57 15.97 -5.72 -12.08
N PRO A 58 16.95 -6.48 -11.56
CA PRO A 58 16.88 -6.98 -10.20
C PRO A 58 16.81 -5.79 -9.24
N ARG A 59 15.67 -5.65 -8.55
CA ARG A 59 15.59 -4.79 -7.38
C ARG A 59 16.44 -5.43 -6.29
N GLY A 60 17.69 -5.02 -6.18
CA GLY A 60 18.53 -5.37 -5.04
C GLY A 60 19.90 -5.97 -5.33
N VAL A 61 20.48 -5.80 -6.53
CA VAL A 61 21.94 -5.79 -6.59
C VAL A 61 22.36 -4.35 -6.29
N VAL A 62 22.54 -4.06 -5.00
CA VAL A 62 23.38 -2.93 -4.55
C VAL A 62 24.81 -3.33 -4.89
N ASP A 63 25.10 -3.34 -6.20
CA ASP A 63 26.46 -3.28 -6.67
C ASP A 63 26.95 -1.91 -6.24
N GLU A 64 28.13 -1.87 -5.63
CA GLU A 64 28.77 -0.66 -5.09
C GLU A 64 29.21 0.27 -6.23
N ARG A 65 28.23 0.70 -7.02
CA ARG A 65 28.35 1.69 -8.06
C ARG A 65 28.03 3.00 -7.38
N THR A 66 29.09 3.71 -7.01
CA THR A 66 29.04 5.16 -6.87
C THR A 66 28.42 5.72 -8.14
N ILE A 67 27.11 5.99 -8.10
CA ILE A 67 26.41 6.70 -9.17
C ILE A 67 27.05 8.10 -9.19
N PRO A 68 27.73 8.50 -10.28
CA PRO A 68 28.30 9.82 -10.37
C PRO A 68 27.14 10.81 -10.44
N GLY A 69 26.89 11.53 -9.35
CA GLY A 69 25.74 12.45 -9.21
C GLY A 69 24.64 11.98 -8.25
N SER A 70 24.73 10.80 -7.63
CA SER A 70 24.01 10.61 -6.36
C SER A 70 24.86 11.28 -5.28
N GLU A 71 24.51 12.51 -4.91
CA GLU A 71 24.84 12.99 -3.57
C GLU A 71 24.42 11.85 -2.63
N LYS A 72 25.41 11.23 -1.97
CA LYS A 72 25.17 10.11 -1.07
C LYS A 72 23.96 10.50 -0.22
N ILE A 73 22.90 9.68 -0.19
CA ILE A 73 21.77 9.94 0.71
C ILE A 73 22.33 9.76 2.12
N GLY A 74 22.89 10.85 2.63
CA GLY A 74 23.53 10.91 3.92
C GLY A 74 22.48 10.73 5.00
N CYS A 75 22.95 10.36 6.18
CA CYS A 75 22.10 10.27 7.34
C CYS A 75 21.57 11.66 7.69
N PHE A 76 20.27 11.94 7.54
CA PHE A 76 19.71 13.25 7.93
C PHE A 76 19.83 13.54 9.44
N PHE A 77 20.16 12.54 10.26
CA PHE A 77 20.45 12.75 11.68
C PHE A 77 21.88 13.24 11.93
N CYS A 78 22.91 12.51 11.48
CA CYS A 78 24.32 12.79 11.79
C CYS A 78 25.18 13.16 10.58
N GLU A 79 24.57 13.31 9.41
CA GLU A 79 25.19 13.68 8.13
C GLU A 79 26.31 12.73 7.67
N GLY A 80 26.36 11.52 8.24
CA GLY A 80 27.32 10.48 7.88
C GLY A 80 26.92 9.70 6.62
N ASP A 81 27.90 8.95 6.09
CA ASP A 81 27.77 8.09 4.90
C ASP A 81 27.05 6.77 5.22
N HIS A 82 25.79 6.85 5.66
CA HIS A 82 24.92 5.68 5.87
C HIS A 82 23.43 6.08 5.80
N PRO A 83 22.52 5.13 5.51
CA PRO A 83 21.10 5.42 5.53
C PRO A 83 20.61 5.69 6.95
N SER A 84 19.74 6.69 7.14
CA SER A 84 19.27 7.11 8.47
C SER A 84 18.61 6.02 9.32
N THR A 85 18.13 4.93 8.71
CA THR A 85 17.61 3.76 9.44
C THR A 85 18.70 3.00 10.20
N SER A 86 19.94 3.02 9.72
CA SER A 86 21.10 2.34 10.35
C SER A 86 22.01 3.30 11.11
N CYS A 87 21.52 4.47 11.49
CA CYS A 87 22.29 5.44 12.27
C CYS A 87 22.65 4.90 13.65
N SER A 88 23.95 4.78 13.92
CA SER A 88 24.52 4.35 15.22
C SER A 88 24.69 5.50 16.21
N VAL A 89 24.78 6.75 15.74
CA VAL A 89 24.91 7.94 16.61
C VAL A 89 23.62 8.16 17.42
N TYR A 90 22.47 7.98 16.78
CA TYR A 90 21.17 8.09 17.39
C TYR A 90 20.49 6.72 17.38
N GLU A 91 20.73 5.91 18.42
CA GLU A 91 20.21 4.54 18.47
C GLU A 91 18.71 4.48 18.80
N THR A 92 18.21 5.40 19.64
CA THR A 92 16.84 5.36 20.16
C THR A 92 15.86 6.18 19.33
N ALA A 93 14.60 5.74 19.28
CA ALA A 93 13.51 6.44 18.61
C ALA A 93 13.30 7.86 19.16
N GLU A 94 13.49 8.03 20.47
CA GLU A 94 13.34 9.30 21.17
C GLU A 94 14.38 10.31 20.73
N LYS A 95 15.67 9.94 20.81
CA LYS A 95 16.76 10.81 20.35
C LYS A 95 16.62 11.15 18.86
N ARG A 96 16.19 10.18 18.04
CA ARG A 96 15.89 10.44 16.61
C ARG A 96 14.75 11.43 16.43
N ARG A 97 13.71 11.36 17.27
CA ARG A 97 12.59 12.31 17.23
C ARG A 97 13.03 13.71 17.65
N GLU A 98 13.86 13.82 18.69
CA GLU A 98 14.43 15.10 19.14
C GLU A 98 15.21 15.78 18.02
N VAL A 99 16.04 15.05 17.29
CA VAL A 99 16.78 15.59 16.14
C VAL A 99 15.86 16.10 15.04
N LEU A 100 14.74 15.43 14.76
CA LEU A 100 13.76 15.95 13.79
C LEU A 100 13.14 17.27 14.26
N ILE A 101 12.91 17.43 15.57
CA ILE A 101 12.40 18.68 16.15
C ILE A 101 13.47 19.77 16.07
N GLU A 102 14.68 19.47 16.52
CA GLU A 102 15.81 20.40 16.56
C GLU A 102 16.16 20.92 15.17
N LYS A 103 16.22 20.03 14.17
CA LYS A 103 16.51 20.38 12.77
C LYS A 103 15.28 20.84 11.97
N ASN A 104 14.10 20.96 12.60
CA ASN A 104 12.82 21.33 11.96
C ASN A 104 12.50 20.49 10.71
N LEU A 105 12.72 19.18 10.79
CA LEU A 105 12.48 18.25 9.69
C LEU A 105 11.06 17.68 9.72
N CYS A 106 10.49 17.46 8.53
CA CYS A 106 9.17 16.87 8.39
C CYS A 106 9.10 15.44 8.98
N PHE A 107 8.17 15.19 9.90
CA PHE A 107 7.97 13.86 10.50
C PHE A 107 7.51 12.76 9.53
N ALA A 108 7.10 13.12 8.31
CA ALA A 108 6.69 12.16 7.28
C ALA A 108 7.83 11.83 6.30
N CYS A 109 8.62 12.82 5.87
CA CYS A 109 9.62 12.65 4.80
C CYS A 109 11.03 13.16 5.14
N ALA A 110 11.24 13.76 6.31
CA ALA A 110 12.49 14.36 6.77
C ALA A 110 13.04 15.52 5.91
N SER A 111 12.23 16.15 5.05
CA SER A 111 12.60 17.40 4.36
C SER A 111 12.52 18.60 5.33
N PRO A 112 13.45 19.56 5.24
CA PRO A 112 13.43 20.81 6.01
C PRO A 112 12.44 21.85 5.44
N ASP A 113 11.89 21.63 4.25
CA ASP A 113 11.15 22.66 3.50
C ASP A 113 9.72 22.87 4.02
N HIS A 114 9.15 21.86 4.68
CA HIS A 114 7.74 21.86 5.04
C HIS A 114 7.45 21.04 6.30
N ASN A 115 6.30 21.31 6.91
CA ASN A 115 5.80 20.57 8.07
C ASN A 115 4.92 19.38 7.65
N ILE A 116 4.68 18.44 8.57
CA ILE A 116 3.83 17.25 8.32
C ILE A 116 2.43 17.60 7.79
N ASP A 117 1.88 18.74 8.17
CA ASP A 117 0.55 19.20 7.73
C ASP A 117 0.49 19.57 6.24
N GLU A 118 1.61 19.95 5.65
CA GLU A 118 1.74 20.39 4.25
C GLU A 118 2.47 19.33 3.39
N CYS A 119 2.77 18.19 4.01
CA CYS A 119 3.50 17.11 3.36
C CYS A 119 2.59 16.31 2.42
N LYS A 120 2.86 16.40 1.11
CA LYS A 120 2.16 15.57 0.09
C LYS A 120 2.34 14.07 0.33
N VAL A 121 3.47 13.66 0.93
CA VAL A 121 3.75 12.24 1.24
C VAL A 121 2.80 11.69 2.30
N LYS A 122 2.24 12.56 3.17
CA LYS A 122 1.29 12.15 4.22
C LYS A 122 0.03 11.50 3.64
N GLU A 123 -0.44 11.93 2.47
CA GLU A 123 -1.66 11.42 1.84
C GLU A 123 -1.50 9.98 1.32
N ASN A 124 -0.29 9.62 0.88
CA ASN A 124 0.04 8.29 0.33
C ASN A 124 1.01 7.52 1.22
N TRP A 125 1.00 7.80 2.51
CA TRP A 125 1.96 7.24 3.45
C TRP A 125 1.68 5.75 3.68
N SER A 126 2.67 4.89 3.42
CA SER A 126 2.56 3.47 3.76
C SER A 126 2.68 3.26 5.28
N PRO A 127 1.80 2.44 5.89
CA PRO A 127 1.91 2.11 7.31
C PRO A 127 3.20 1.35 7.61
N CYS A 128 3.73 1.54 8.80
CA CYS A 128 4.94 0.85 9.23
C CYS A 128 4.74 -0.67 9.29
N GLN A 129 5.68 -1.43 8.74
CA GLN A 129 5.59 -2.89 8.76
C GLN A 129 5.65 -3.48 10.18
N SER A 130 6.31 -2.79 11.12
CA SER A 130 6.52 -3.27 12.49
C SER A 130 5.38 -2.92 13.45
N CYS A 131 4.89 -1.67 13.44
CA CYS A 131 3.83 -1.23 14.35
C CYS A 131 2.48 -0.91 13.68
N LYS A 132 2.40 -0.97 12.35
CA LYS A 132 1.19 -0.66 11.54
C LYS A 132 0.70 0.79 11.61
N GLU A 133 1.42 1.66 12.33
CA GLU A 133 1.15 3.10 12.38
C GLU A 133 1.88 3.88 11.27
N HIS A 134 1.39 5.08 10.98
CA HIS A 134 1.96 5.99 9.99
C HIS A 134 3.04 6.88 10.63
N HIS A 135 4.31 6.52 10.43
CA HIS A 135 5.46 7.28 10.94
C HIS A 135 6.70 7.08 10.05
N LEU A 136 7.68 7.99 10.13
CA LEU A 136 8.93 7.86 9.38
C LEU A 136 9.67 6.63 9.92
N ARG A 137 10.12 5.74 9.04
CA ARG A 137 10.59 4.40 9.47
C ARG A 137 11.73 4.47 10.48
N ALA A 138 12.56 5.51 10.39
CA ALA A 138 13.68 5.75 11.28
C ALA A 138 13.27 6.10 12.73
N ILE A 139 12.04 6.58 12.99
CA ILE A 139 11.55 6.94 14.33
C ILE A 139 10.59 5.91 14.93
N CYS A 140 10.62 4.67 14.43
CA CYS A 140 9.73 3.63 14.93
C CYS A 140 10.08 3.23 16.36
N PHE A 141 9.23 3.54 17.34
CA PHE A 141 9.39 3.09 18.73
C PHE A 141 9.43 1.56 18.87
N ARG A 142 8.75 0.81 17.99
CA ARG A 142 8.83 -0.65 18.03
C ARG A 142 10.15 -1.21 17.50
N ARG A 143 10.89 -0.46 16.67
CA ARG A 143 12.21 -0.90 16.14
C ARG A 143 13.38 -0.33 16.93
N TYR A 144 13.23 0.88 17.46
CA TYR A 144 14.29 1.65 18.12
C TYR A 144 13.88 2.08 19.54
N GLY A 145 12.90 1.41 20.12
CA GLY A 145 12.48 1.64 21.51
C GLY A 145 13.64 1.40 22.47
N GLU A 146 13.60 2.04 23.63
CA GLU A 146 14.67 2.00 24.63
C GLU A 146 15.10 0.56 24.92
N LYS A 147 16.42 0.31 24.93
CA LYS A 147 16.94 -0.87 25.61
C LYS A 147 16.58 -0.68 27.08
N LYS A 148 15.58 -1.42 27.56
CA LYS A 148 15.30 -1.50 28.99
C LYS A 148 16.53 -2.11 29.64
N ASP A 149 17.25 -1.32 30.42
CA ASP A 149 18.10 -1.89 31.46
C ASP A 149 17.18 -2.75 32.35
N GLU A 150 17.60 -3.98 32.62
CA GLU A 150 16.84 -4.93 33.42
C GLU A 150 16.58 -4.34 34.81
N ILE A 151 15.30 -4.19 35.19
CA ILE A 151 14.67 -4.52 36.48
C ILE A 151 13.20 -4.07 36.45
N GLY A 152 12.27 -5.01 36.68
CA GLY A 152 10.97 -4.76 37.34
C GLY A 152 9.77 -4.35 36.48
N SER A 153 8.75 -5.21 36.47
CA SER A 153 7.42 -5.05 35.89
C SER A 153 6.61 -3.84 36.41
N ALA A 154 5.82 -3.23 35.53
CA ALA A 154 4.38 -3.01 35.72
C ALA A 154 3.80 -2.39 34.44
N GLU A 155 2.57 -2.76 34.13
CA GLU A 155 1.80 -2.33 32.98
C GLU A 155 1.52 -0.81 32.97
N ASP A 156 1.85 -0.16 31.86
CA ASP A 156 1.01 0.91 31.29
C ASP A 156 1.41 1.13 29.83
N SER A 157 0.61 0.57 28.93
CA SER A 157 0.74 0.75 27.49
C SER A 157 0.26 2.15 27.12
N VAL A 158 1.14 3.15 27.19
CA VAL A 158 0.87 4.44 26.57
C VAL A 158 0.98 4.28 25.05
N SER A 159 -0.19 4.08 24.43
CA SER A 159 -0.35 4.19 22.98
C SER A 159 -0.19 5.65 22.58
N ILE A 160 1.05 6.07 22.31
CA ILE A 160 1.31 7.39 21.74
C ILE A 160 0.90 7.33 20.27
N THR A 161 -0.40 7.43 20.03
CA THR A 161 -0.95 7.76 18.71
C THR A 161 -0.60 9.21 18.39
N THR A 162 -0.42 9.52 17.10
CA THR A 162 -0.13 10.84 16.55
C THR A 162 -1.16 11.93 16.87
N THR A 163 -2.17 11.64 17.69
CA THR A 163 -3.11 12.61 18.25
C THR A 163 -2.45 13.57 19.25
N SER A 164 -1.29 13.21 19.83
CA SER A 164 -0.56 14.06 20.79
C SER A 164 0.13 15.29 20.17
N TYR A 165 0.25 15.39 18.84
CA TYR A 165 0.81 16.58 18.18
C TYR A 165 -0.11 17.81 18.15
N ASN A 166 -1.32 17.73 18.75
CA ASN A 166 -2.24 18.88 18.80
C ASN A 166 -2.34 19.57 20.18
N LEU A 167 -1.58 19.17 21.20
CA LEU A 167 -1.62 19.81 22.52
C LEU A 167 -0.76 21.08 22.59
N GLY A 168 -1.05 22.02 21.69
CA GLY A 168 -0.38 23.33 21.68
C GLY A 168 -1.10 24.41 20.86
N ARG A 169 -2.40 24.27 20.57
CA ARG A 169 -3.11 25.23 19.71
C ARG A 169 -4.42 25.68 20.33
N SER A 170 -4.50 26.96 20.72
CA SER A 170 -5.69 27.57 21.32
C SER A 170 -6.93 27.42 20.42
N GLU A 171 -8.11 27.28 21.02
CA GLU A 171 -9.40 27.20 20.29
C GLU A 171 -9.58 28.35 19.29
N GLU A 172 -9.04 29.52 19.61
CA GLU A 172 -9.07 30.71 18.77
C GLU A 172 -8.32 30.50 17.44
N SER A 173 -7.19 29.78 17.46
CA SER A 173 -6.42 29.43 16.26
C SER A 173 -7.18 28.47 15.34
N LEU A 174 -7.97 27.55 15.92
CA LEU A 174 -8.83 26.63 15.15
C LEU A 174 -10.02 27.36 14.53
N ARG A 175 -10.62 28.34 15.23
CA ARG A 175 -11.68 29.21 14.69
C ARG A 175 -11.16 30.05 13.52
N ARG A 176 -9.97 30.66 13.65
CA ARG A 176 -9.29 31.41 12.56
C ARG A 176 -9.00 30.51 11.34
N ARG A 177 -8.59 29.25 11.54
CA ARG A 177 -8.31 28.28 10.45
C ARG A 177 -9.59 27.82 9.72
N LYS A 178 -10.70 27.65 10.43
CA LYS A 178 -12.02 27.33 9.82
C LYS A 178 -12.59 28.52 9.04
N GLY A 179 -12.39 29.76 9.52
CA GLY A 179 -12.78 30.99 8.82
C GLY A 179 -12.12 31.12 7.45
N ARG A 180 -10.78 31.03 7.38
CA ARG A 180 -10.03 31.15 6.11
C ARG A 180 -10.39 30.09 5.07
N ARG A 181 -10.72 28.86 5.50
CA ARG A 181 -11.17 27.78 4.59
C ARG A 181 -12.57 28.01 4.02
N ARG A 182 -13.42 28.76 4.72
CA ARG A 182 -14.75 29.13 4.22
C ARG A 182 -14.64 30.27 3.22
N GLU A 183 -13.87 31.29 3.56
CA GLU A 183 -13.59 32.46 2.72
C GLU A 183 -12.96 32.06 1.38
N LYS A 184 -11.96 31.16 1.39
CA LYS A 184 -11.35 30.63 0.16
C LYS A 184 -12.36 29.88 -0.75
N ARG A 185 -13.29 29.13 -0.16
CA ARG A 185 -14.34 28.43 -0.95
C ARG A 185 -15.38 29.39 -1.51
N ASP A 186 -15.68 30.46 -0.79
CA ASP A 186 -16.63 31.49 -1.25
C ASP A 186 -15.99 32.35 -2.37
N GLU A 187 -14.69 32.62 -2.29
CA GLU A 187 -13.88 33.24 -3.34
C GLU A 187 -13.84 32.38 -4.62
N GLU A 188 -13.51 31.08 -4.47
CA GLU A 188 -13.49 30.11 -5.58
C GLU A 188 -14.88 29.97 -6.25
N ARG A 189 -15.96 30.01 -5.47
CA ARG A 189 -17.34 29.98 -5.99
C ARG A 189 -17.70 31.26 -6.75
N ARG A 190 -17.27 32.43 -6.28
CA ARG A 190 -17.49 33.70 -7.00
C ARG A 190 -16.69 33.77 -8.29
N ALA A 191 -15.44 33.31 -8.26
CA ALA A 191 -14.60 33.24 -9.45
C ALA A 191 -15.22 32.34 -10.55
N ALA A 192 -15.81 31.20 -10.16
CA ALA A 192 -16.50 30.30 -11.08
C ALA A 192 -17.74 30.92 -11.75
N LEU A 193 -18.53 31.70 -11.01
CA LEU A 193 -19.71 32.39 -11.55
C LEU A 193 -19.34 33.55 -12.50
N SER A 194 -18.17 34.18 -12.31
CA SER A 194 -17.70 35.26 -13.18
C SER A 194 -17.12 34.75 -14.51
N SER A 195 -16.83 33.45 -14.65
CA SER A 195 -16.29 32.85 -15.87
C SER A 195 -17.36 32.29 -16.81
N GLU A 196 -18.64 32.27 -16.40
CA GLU A 196 -19.75 31.73 -17.21
C GLU A 196 -20.49 32.82 -18.01
N ASP A 197 -20.21 34.11 -17.77
CA ASP A 197 -20.83 35.27 -18.44
C ASP A 197 -19.93 35.92 -19.53
N GLN A 198 -18.90 35.21 -20.03
CA GLN A 198 -18.06 35.65 -21.17
C GLN A 198 -18.23 34.75 -22.40
#